data_AF-B8A1B5-F1
#
_entry.id   AF-B8A1B5-F1
#
_cell.length_a   1.000
_cell.length_b   1.000
_cell.length_c   1.000
_cell.angle_alpha   90.00
_cell.angle_beta   90.00
_cell.angle_gamma   90.00
#
_symmetry.space_group_name_H-M   'P 1'
#
loop_
_entity.id
_entity.type
_entity.pdbx_description
1 polymer ?
#
loop_
_entity_poly.entity_id
_entity_poly.type
_entity_poly.pdbx_seq_one_letter_code
_entity_poly.pdbx_strand_id
1 'polypeptide(L)' 'MYYLTIEVKDGEVKKLYEAKVWEKPWENFKELQEFKPVEEGASA' A
#
# COMPACT_ATOMS: atom_id res chain seq x y z
N MET A 1 -2.58 -0.71 12.68
CA MET A 1 -2.54 -1.16 11.28
C MET A 1 -3.04 -0.01 10.43
N TYR A 2 -2.28 0.41 9.41
CA TYR A 2 -2.66 1.46 8.48
C TYR A 2 -2.92 0.85 7.10
N TYR A 3 -3.92 1.39 6.42
CA TYR A 3 -4.28 1.05 5.05
C TYR A 3 -4.12 2.33 4.23
N LEU A 4 -3.19 2.31 3.28
CA LEU A 4 -2.79 3.48 2.52
C LEU A 4 -3.02 3.19 1.04
N THR A 5 -3.64 4.12 0.33
CA THR A 5 -3.65 4.13 -1.13
C THR A 5 -2.64 5.17 -1.58
N ILE A 6 -1.62 4.75 -2.33
CA ILE A 6 -0.52 5.61 -2.75
C ILE A 6 -0.36 5.59 -4.27
N GLU A 7 -0.06 6.75 -4.86
CA GLU A 7 0.32 6.85 -6.26
C GLU A 7 1.82 6.57 -6.39
N VAL A 8 2.18 5.57 -7.19
CA VAL A 8 3.55 5.16 -7.47
C VAL A 8 3.87 5.49 -8.92
N LYS A 9 5.01 6.14 -9.11
CA LYS A 9 5.53 6.47 -10.44
C LYS A 9 6.51 5.38 -10.88
N ASP A 10 6.11 4.57 -11.85
CA ASP A 10 6.88 3.48 -12.44
C ASP A 10 7.35 3.94 -13.84
N GLY A 11 8.50 4.60 -13.87
CA GLY A 11 8.99 5.31 -15.07
C GLY A 11 8.14 6.53 -15.41
N GLU A 12 7.47 6.50 -16.57
CA GLU A 12 6.54 7.55 -16.99
C GLU A 12 5.09 7.26 -16.58
N VAL A 13 4.79 6.05 -16.10
CA VAL A 13 3.43 5.62 -15.78
C VAL A 13 3.16 5.81 -14.29
N LYS A 14 2.02 6.44 -13.97
CA LYS A 14 1.49 6.54 -12.61
C LYS A 14 0.51 5.41 -12.37
N LYS A 15 0.69 4.66 -11.29
CA LYS A 15 -0.15 3.53 -10.88
C LYS A 15 -0.55 3.70 -9.42
N LEU A 16 -1.77 3.32 -9.07
CA LEU A 16 -2.21 3.31 -7.67
C LEU A 16 -1.90 1.96 -7.03
N TYR A 17 -1.45 1.99 -5.78
CA TYR A 17 -1.14 0.82 -4.97
C TYR A 17 -1.82 0.91 -3.61
N GLU A 18 -2.29 -0.23 -3.12
CA GLU A 18 -2.71 -0.40 -1.73
C GLU A 18 -1.53 -0.94 -0.92
N ALA A 19 -1.25 -0.27 0.19
CA ALA A 19 -0.23 -0.66 1.15
C ALA A 19 -0.86 -0.88 2.53
N LYS A 20 -0.55 -2.02 3.15
CA LYS A 20 -0.92 -2.33 4.53
C LYS A 20 0.32 -2.24 5.41
N VAL A 21 0.31 -1.34 6.38
CA VAL A 21 1.45 -1.13 7.29
C VAL A 21 1.06 -1.47 8.71
N TRP A 22 1.80 -2.39 9.33
CA TRP A 22 1.66 -2.69 10.75
C TRP A 22 2.66 -1.87 11.54
N GLU A 23 2.17 -0.91 12.31
CA GLU A 23 2.96 -0.13 13.26
C GLU A 23 2.60 -0.52 14.70
N LYS A 24 3.61 -0.69 15.54
CA LYS A 24 3.51 -0.85 16.99
C LYS A 24 4.50 0.10 17.65
N PRO A 25 4.08 1.32 18.04
CA PRO A 25 4.99 2.33 18.59
C PRO A 25 5.72 1.87 19.86
N TRP A 26 5.07 1.08 20.70
CA TRP A 26 5.64 0.55 21.95
C TRP A 26 6.76 -0.47 21.74
N GLU A 27 6.84 -1.08 20.55
CA GLU A 27 7.92 -2.00 20.16
C GLU A 27 8.90 -1.36 19.16
N ASN A 28 8.71 -0.07 18.82
CA ASN A 28 9.39 0.58 17.69
C ASN A 28 9.32 -0.25 16.39
N PHE A 29 8.21 -0.97 16.21
CA PHE A 29 8.03 -1.89 15.10
C PHE A 29 7.21 -1.23 13.99
N LYS A 30 7.68 -1.36 12.75
CA LYS A 30 6.98 -0.96 11.54
C LYS A 30 7.31 -1.93 10.42
N GLU A 31 6.30 -2.62 9.90
CA GLU A 31 6.45 -3.61 8.83
C GLU A 31 5.37 -3.44 7.78
N LEU A 32 5.78 -3.51 6.50
CA LEU A 32 4.88 -3.52 5.36
C LEU A 32 4.32 -4.93 5.20
N GLN A 33 3.03 -5.10 5.49
CA GLN A 33 2.34 -6.39 5.41
C GLN A 33 1.96 -6.74 3.97
N GLU A 34 1.49 -5.76 3.21
CA GLU A 34 0.96 -5.97 1.86
C GLU A 34 1.26 -4.75 1.01
N PHE A 35 1.63 -4.97 -0.24
CA PHE A 35 1.83 -3.93 -1.24
C PHE A 35 1.45 -4.48 -2.61
N LYS A 36 0.31 -4.01 -3.13
CA LYS A 36 -0.26 -4.51 -4.38
C LYS A 36 -0.88 -3.38 -5.18
N PRO A 37 -0.92 -3.49 -6.53
CA PRO A 37 -1.64 -2.50 -7.33
C PRO A 37 -3.11 -2.49 -6.94
N VAL A 38 -3.72 -1.32 -6.95
CA VAL A 38 -5.18 -1.19 -6.86
C VAL A 38 -5.71 -1.81 -8.15
N GLU A 39 -6.29 -3.01 -8.10
CA GLU A 39 -6.96 -3.57 -9.26
C GLU A 39 -8.15 -2.66 -9.62
N GLU A 40 -8.09 -2.02 -10.78
CA GLU A 40 -9.15 -1.17 -11.33
C GLU A 40 -10.41 -1.98 -11.77
N GLY A 41 -10.56 -3.22 -11.26
CA GLY A 41 -11.46 -4.23 -11.80
C GLY A 41 -12.16 -5.13 -10.78
N ALA A 42 -12.16 -4.81 -9.48
CA ALA A 42 -13.03 -5.51 -8.52
C ALA A 42 -14.47 -4.95 -8.56
N SER A 43 -15.08 -5.05 -9.74
CA SER A 43 -16.54 -5.03 -9.91
C SER A 43 -16.87 -6.15 -10.88
N ALA A 44 -17.05 -7.35 -10.33
CA ALA A 44 -17.70 -8.48 -10.96
C ALA A 44 -18.50 -9.23 -9.89
#